data_AF-A0A6A2YLK7-F1
#
_entry.id   AF-A0A6A2YLK7-F1
#
_cell.length_a   1.000
_cell.length_b   1.000
_cell.length_c   1.000
_cell.angle_alpha   90.00
_cell.angle_beta   90.00
_cell.angle_gamma   90.00
#
_symmetry.space_group_name_H-M   'P 1'
#
loop_
_entity.id
_entity.type
_entity.pdbx_description
1 polymer ?
#
loop_
_entity_poly.entity_id
_entity_poly.type
_entity_poly.pdbx_seq_one_letter_code
_entity_poly.pdbx_strand_id
1 'polypeptide(L)'
;MTHIQNPCSSDFLGTNFKIYDSQPPHSDAKPSSIRSNRRIASKQICPQVPAGNFEVGQVSYKFNLLKSRGPRRMVCSIQCPFPEDMVDEKHLDNTKMKMPEHAASSHTTLRNKAPRWHEHLQCWCLNFHGRVTVASVKNFQLAATVEQSQLGGKEEEETVLQFGKVGDDTFTMDYRHPLSAFLAFAICLASFGTKLACE
;
A
#
# COMPACT_ATOMS: atom_id res chain seq x y z
N MET A 1 11.72 1.24 21.26
CA MET A 1 11.02 0.54 20.18
C MET A 1 9.56 0.39 20.57
N THR A 2 8.69 1.19 19.97
CA THR A 2 7.24 1.05 20.10
C THR A 2 6.82 -0.16 19.28
N HIS A 3 6.42 -1.24 19.96
CA HIS A 3 5.89 -2.43 19.29
C HIS A 3 4.52 -2.11 18.69
N ILE A 4 4.42 -2.04 17.36
CA ILE A 4 3.13 -2.12 16.66
C ILE A 4 2.66 -3.58 16.81
N GLN A 5 1.65 -3.80 17.65
CA GLN A 5 1.13 -5.14 17.91
C GLN A 5 0.42 -5.76 16.70
N ASN A 6 -0.12 -4.95 15.78
CA ASN A 6 -0.73 -5.41 14.52
C ASN A 6 -0.67 -4.29 13.47
N PRO A 7 0.12 -4.42 12.39
CA PRO A 7 0.25 -3.38 11.36
C PRO A 7 -0.96 -3.30 10.43
N CYS A 8 -1.91 -4.24 10.53
CA CYS A 8 -3.04 -4.35 9.61
C CYS A 8 -4.29 -4.87 10.34
N SER A 9 -5.48 -4.33 10.00
CA SER A 9 -6.79 -4.81 10.47
C SER A 9 -7.72 -5.05 9.29
N SER A 10 -8.38 -6.21 9.23
CA SER A 10 -9.37 -6.52 8.18
C SER A 10 -10.80 -6.19 8.62
N ASP A 11 -11.68 -5.95 7.66
CA ASP A 11 -13.11 -6.08 7.86
C ASP A 11 -13.53 -7.56 8.01
N PHE A 12 -14.79 -7.78 8.38
CA PHE A 12 -15.33 -9.13 8.60
C PHE A 12 -15.25 -10.02 7.36
N LEU A 13 -15.39 -9.42 6.17
CA LEU A 13 -15.40 -10.17 4.90
C LEU A 13 -13.99 -10.48 4.37
N GLY A 14 -12.93 -9.89 4.93
CA GLY A 14 -11.57 -10.02 4.42
C GLY A 14 -11.36 -9.31 3.08
N THR A 15 -12.10 -8.21 2.86
CA THR A 15 -12.07 -7.43 1.61
C THR A 15 -11.41 -6.10 1.74
N ASN A 16 -11.48 -5.50 2.92
CA ASN A 16 -10.87 -4.21 3.20
C ASN A 16 -9.93 -4.38 4.38
N PHE A 17 -8.71 -3.93 4.20
CA PHE A 17 -7.65 -3.99 5.18
C PHE A 17 -7.14 -2.57 5.40
N LYS A 18 -7.08 -2.13 6.65
CA LYS A 18 -6.49 -0.85 7.05
C LYS A 18 -5.10 -1.08 7.60
N ILE A 19 -4.15 -0.25 7.19
CA ILE A 19 -2.74 -0.31 7.60
C ILE A 19 -2.50 0.81 8.63
N TYR A 20 -1.81 0.47 9.72
CA TYR A 20 -1.52 1.40 10.81
C TYR A 20 -0.03 1.53 11.09
N ASP A 21 0.42 2.76 11.34
CA ASP A 21 1.76 3.07 11.86
C ASP A 21 1.65 3.69 13.26
N SER A 22 2.71 3.55 14.05
CA SER A 22 2.89 4.23 15.33
C SER A 22 3.27 5.71 15.19
N GLN A 23 3.77 6.11 14.01
CA GLN A 23 4.15 7.49 13.71
C GLN A 23 3.06 8.22 12.92
N PRO A 24 2.81 9.51 13.21
CA PRO A 24 1.86 10.29 12.45
C PRO A 24 2.37 10.51 11.02
N PRO A 25 1.54 10.31 9.98
CA PRO A 25 1.93 10.55 8.59
C PRO A 25 2.14 12.04 8.27
N HIS A 26 1.63 12.96 9.08
CA HIS A 26 1.83 14.41 8.99
C HIS A 26 1.59 15.06 10.36
N SER A 27 2.09 16.29 10.56
CA SER A 27 2.11 16.97 11.87
C SER A 27 0.74 17.06 12.57
N ASP A 28 -0.34 17.18 11.81
CA ASP A 28 -1.71 17.33 12.33
C ASP A 28 -2.53 16.02 12.30
N ALA A 29 -1.88 14.89 12.02
CA ALA A 29 -2.57 13.61 11.93
C ALA A 29 -3.20 13.25 13.27
N LYS A 30 -4.47 12.84 13.24
CA LYS A 30 -5.19 12.37 14.44
C LYS A 30 -5.06 10.86 14.56
N PRO A 31 -4.73 10.32 15.75
CA PRO A 31 -4.66 8.88 15.94
C PRO A 31 -6.05 8.26 15.75
N SER A 32 -6.07 7.05 15.18
CA SER A 32 -7.30 6.28 15.03
C SER A 32 -7.86 5.90 16.40
N SER A 33 -9.13 6.20 16.62
CA SER A 33 -9.90 5.82 17.80
C SER A 33 -10.32 4.34 17.71
N ILE A 34 -9.37 3.41 17.72
CA ILE A 34 -9.71 2.00 17.92
C ILE A 34 -9.77 1.78 19.43
N ARG A 35 -10.99 1.58 19.95
CA ARG A 35 -11.23 1.19 21.35
C ARG A 35 -10.72 -0.24 21.59
N SER A 36 -9.41 -0.43 21.61
CA SER A 36 -8.80 -1.64 22.15
C SER A 36 -7.38 -1.31 22.62
N ASN A 37 -7.25 -0.96 23.90
CA ASN A 37 -6.20 -1.49 24.77
C ASN A 37 -6.40 -1.00 26.21
N ARG A 38 -6.59 -1.96 27.12
CA ARG A 38 -6.43 -1.75 28.57
C ARG A 38 -5.03 -1.19 28.79
N ARG A 39 -4.92 -0.06 29.49
CA ARG A 39 -3.65 0.57 29.84
C ARG A 39 -2.90 -0.34 30.81
N ILE A 40 -1.83 -1.01 30.35
CA ILE A 40 -0.77 -1.48 31.23
C ILE A 40 0.32 -0.43 31.16
N ALA A 41 0.48 0.32 32.25
CA ALA A 41 1.47 1.38 32.37
C ALA A 41 2.88 0.76 32.43
N SER A 42 3.64 0.88 31.34
CA SER A 42 5.10 0.78 31.42
C SER A 42 5.67 2.20 31.49
N LYS A 43 6.46 2.46 32.54
CA LYS A 43 7.20 3.72 32.69
C LYS A 43 8.34 3.73 31.67
N GLN A 44 8.29 4.57 30.64
CA GLN A 44 9.38 4.73 29.68
C GLN A 44 9.87 6.18 29.63
N ILE A 45 11.21 6.34 29.66
CA ILE A 45 11.98 7.58 29.86
C ILE A 45 12.52 8.12 28.50
N CYS A 46 11.77 7.95 27.39
CA CYS A 46 12.18 8.50 26.08
C CYS A 46 11.35 9.73 25.71
N PRO A 47 11.87 10.66 24.88
CA PRO A 47 11.18 11.90 24.53
C PRO A 47 9.81 11.59 23.94
N GLN A 48 8.81 12.33 24.42
CA GLN A 48 7.38 12.16 24.17
C GLN A 48 7.02 12.41 22.71
N VAL A 49 7.10 11.39 21.85
CA VAL A 49 6.26 11.31 20.67
C VAL A 49 5.03 10.49 21.07
N PRO A 50 3.80 11.02 21.00
CA PRO A 50 2.61 10.22 21.26
C PRO A 50 2.57 9.06 20.27
N ALA A 51 2.93 7.86 20.73
CA ALA A 51 2.77 6.64 19.94
C ALA A 51 1.27 6.36 19.81
N GLY A 52 0.69 6.79 18.70
CA GLY A 52 -0.71 6.57 18.34
C GLY A 52 -0.82 5.60 17.17
N ASN A 53 -1.94 4.91 17.02
CA ASN A 53 -2.17 4.11 15.81
C ASN A 53 -2.73 5.02 14.73
N PHE A 54 -1.92 5.42 13.77
CA PHE A 54 -2.33 6.27 12.65
C PHE A 54 -2.65 5.41 11.43
N GLU A 55 -3.80 5.63 10.79
CA GLU A 55 -4.15 4.95 9.53
C GLU A 55 -3.30 5.56 8.41
N VAL A 56 -2.44 4.75 7.80
CA VAL A 56 -1.49 5.19 6.75
C VAL A 56 -1.84 4.65 5.37
N GLY A 57 -2.81 3.74 5.29
CA GLY A 57 -3.28 3.21 4.02
C GLY A 57 -4.37 2.16 4.15
N GLN A 58 -4.87 1.75 2.98
CA GLN A 58 -5.93 0.77 2.83
C GLN A 58 -5.62 -0.18 1.66
N VAL A 59 -5.98 -1.45 1.81
CA VAL A 59 -6.03 -2.43 0.71
C VAL A 59 -7.47 -2.90 0.57
N SER A 60 -8.01 -2.81 -0.63
CA SER A 60 -9.35 -3.26 -0.97
C SER A 60 -9.32 -4.31 -2.08
N TYR A 61 -10.03 -5.41 -1.87
CA TYR A 61 -10.25 -6.47 -2.86
C TYR A 61 -11.67 -6.35 -3.42
N LYS A 62 -11.78 -6.28 -4.75
CA LYS A 62 -13.08 -6.31 -5.43
C LYS A 62 -13.45 -7.75 -5.79
N PHE A 63 -14.64 -8.18 -5.38
CA PHE A 63 -15.22 -9.44 -5.84
C PHE A 63 -15.69 -9.33 -7.28
N ASN A 64 -15.49 -10.41 -8.03
CA ASN A 64 -16.10 -10.59 -9.34
C ASN A 64 -17.36 -11.45 -9.17
N LEU A 65 -18.47 -10.86 -8.73
CA LEU A 65 -19.73 -11.58 -8.46
C LEU A 65 -20.37 -12.25 -9.69
N LEU A 66 -19.99 -11.86 -10.93
CA LEU A 66 -20.73 -12.24 -12.14
C LEU A 66 -19.88 -12.91 -13.26
N LYS A 67 -18.58 -13.18 -13.05
CA LYS A 67 -17.72 -13.84 -14.05
C LYS A 67 -16.65 -14.72 -13.38
N SER A 68 -16.93 -16.01 -13.24
CA SER A 68 -16.16 -17.01 -12.48
C SER A 68 -14.81 -17.45 -13.09
N ARG A 69 -14.18 -16.65 -13.96
CA ARG A 69 -12.89 -17.02 -14.60
C ARG A 69 -11.88 -15.87 -14.68
N GLY A 70 -12.13 -14.78 -13.95
CA GLY A 70 -11.29 -13.58 -13.97
C GLY A 70 -10.36 -13.48 -12.75
N PRO A 71 -9.13 -12.97 -12.92
CA PRO A 71 -8.23 -12.59 -11.82
C PRO A 71 -8.92 -11.64 -10.83
N ARG A 72 -8.63 -11.81 -9.53
CA ARG A 72 -9.14 -10.89 -8.49
C ARG A 72 -8.50 -9.52 -8.66
N ARG A 73 -9.31 -8.46 -8.48
CA ARG A 73 -8.81 -7.08 -8.56
C ARG A 73 -8.47 -6.59 -7.15
N MET A 74 -7.24 -6.16 -6.97
CA MET A 74 -6.75 -5.52 -5.74
C MET A 74 -6.46 -4.05 -6.03
N VAL A 75 -6.94 -3.18 -5.15
CA VAL A 75 -6.63 -1.75 -5.16
C VAL A 75 -6.02 -1.42 -3.82
N CYS A 76 -4.87 -0.77 -3.82
CA CYS A 76 -4.22 -0.28 -2.62
C CYS A 76 -4.17 1.24 -2.69
N SER A 77 -4.55 1.87 -1.60
CA SER A 77 -4.70 3.30 -1.43
C SER A 77 -3.79 3.70 -0.28
N ILE A 78 -2.73 4.46 -0.56
CA ILE A 78 -1.69 4.77 0.43
C ILE A 78 -1.58 6.28 0.56
N GLN A 79 -1.59 6.74 1.82
CA GLN A 79 -1.24 8.11 2.11
C GLN A 79 0.27 8.19 2.17
N CYS A 80 0.87 8.81 1.16
CA CYS A 80 2.28 9.11 1.18
C CYS A 80 2.43 10.59 1.57
N PRO A 81 3.07 10.92 2.70
CA PRO A 81 3.60 12.26 2.85
C PRO A 81 4.66 12.42 1.76
N PHE A 82 4.35 13.21 0.72
CA PHE A 82 5.41 13.68 -0.17
C PHE A 82 6.41 14.46 0.70
N PRO A 83 7.71 14.14 0.67
CA PRO A 83 8.70 15.04 1.23
C PRO A 83 8.57 16.36 0.48
N GLU A 84 8.35 17.46 1.19
CA GLU A 84 8.39 18.81 0.62
C GLU A 84 9.78 19.14 0.00
N ASP A 85 10.77 18.28 0.21
CA ASP A 85 12.19 18.46 -0.16
C ASP A 85 12.54 18.19 -1.64
N MET A 86 11.57 18.11 -2.55
CA MET A 86 11.83 18.09 -4.01
C MET A 86 11.54 19.43 -4.70
N VAL A 87 11.55 20.54 -3.95
CA VAL A 87 11.64 21.88 -4.55
C VAL A 87 13.12 22.25 -4.63
N ASP A 88 13.68 22.15 -5.82
CA ASP A 88 15.04 22.57 -6.14
C ASP A 88 15.18 24.08 -5.78
N GLU A 89 15.97 24.37 -4.75
CA GLU A 89 16.29 25.71 -4.23
C GLU A 89 17.16 26.47 -5.25
N LYS A 90 16.59 26.84 -6.40
CA LYS A 90 17.18 27.78 -7.35
C LYS A 90 16.12 28.59 -8.08
N HIS A 91 15.63 29.66 -7.45
CA HIS A 91 15.80 31.03 -7.97
C HIS A 91 15.15 32.02 -6.99
N LEU A 92 15.97 32.92 -6.45
CA LEU A 92 15.55 34.09 -5.71
C LEU A 92 14.79 35.03 -6.68
N ASP A 93 13.49 35.27 -6.48
CA ASP A 93 12.95 36.63 -6.61
C ASP A 93 11.62 36.83 -5.87
N ASN A 94 11.52 38.03 -5.31
CA ASN A 94 10.55 38.52 -4.36
C ASN A 94 9.19 38.77 -5.03
N THR A 95 8.12 38.03 -4.68
CA THR A 95 6.75 38.60 -4.66
C THR A 95 5.88 37.92 -3.61
N LYS A 96 5.29 38.76 -2.77
CA LYS A 96 4.50 38.49 -1.57
C LYS A 96 3.09 37.99 -1.92
N MET A 97 2.58 37.09 -1.06
CA MET A 97 1.16 36.70 -0.86
C MET A 97 0.57 35.67 -1.84
N LYS A 98 0.55 34.38 -1.45
CA LYS A 98 -0.58 33.71 -0.76
C LYS A 98 -0.17 32.23 -0.60
N MET A 99 0.18 31.82 0.61
CA MET A 99 0.41 30.39 0.91
C MET A 99 -0.88 29.62 0.57
N PRO A 100 -0.84 28.52 -0.20
CA PRO A 100 -1.97 27.62 -0.29
C PRO A 100 -2.13 26.95 1.08
N GLU A 101 -3.10 27.43 1.83
CA GLU A 101 -3.69 26.75 2.97
C GLU A 101 -4.13 25.35 2.50
N HIS A 102 -3.59 24.30 3.15
CA HIS A 102 -3.66 22.87 2.83
C HIS A 102 -2.59 22.33 1.85
N ALA A 103 -1.41 22.01 2.37
CA ALA A 103 -0.58 20.92 1.86
C ALA A 103 -1.37 19.61 2.01
N ALA A 104 -2.28 19.35 1.07
CA ALA A 104 -3.07 18.13 1.06
C ALA A 104 -2.12 16.95 0.89
N SER A 105 -2.10 16.04 1.88
CA SER A 105 -1.44 14.74 1.77
C SER A 105 -1.78 14.11 0.42
N SER A 106 -0.81 14.02 -0.49
CA SER A 106 -1.03 13.41 -1.79
C SER A 106 -1.28 11.91 -1.61
N HIS A 107 -2.45 11.46 -2.04
CA HIS A 107 -2.83 10.06 -1.95
C HIS A 107 -2.31 9.31 -3.19
N THR A 108 -1.51 8.26 -2.98
CA THR A 108 -1.06 7.39 -4.08
C THR A 108 -2.00 6.19 -4.19
N THR A 109 -2.62 6.00 -5.35
CA THR A 109 -3.39 4.80 -5.65
C THR A 109 -2.53 3.82 -6.45
N LEU A 110 -2.37 2.62 -5.91
CA LEU A 110 -1.74 1.49 -6.59
C LEU A 110 -2.81 0.46 -7.00
N ARG A 111 -2.69 -0.10 -8.20
CA ARG A 111 -3.63 -1.11 -8.71
C ARG A 111 -2.90 -2.37 -9.09
N ASN A 112 -3.55 -3.50 -8.85
CA ASN A 112 -3.10 -4.77 -9.39
C ASN A 112 -3.01 -4.69 -10.92
N LYS A 113 -1.85 -5.11 -11.45
CA LYS A 113 -1.69 -5.31 -12.90
C LYS A 113 -2.57 -6.48 -13.34
N ALA A 114 -3.30 -6.29 -14.44
CA ALA A 114 -4.05 -7.37 -15.06
C ALA A 114 -3.07 -8.42 -15.60
N PRO A 115 -3.24 -9.71 -15.30
CA PRO A 115 -2.40 -10.74 -15.88
C PRO A 115 -2.66 -10.86 -17.38
N ARG A 116 -1.66 -11.36 -18.10
CA ARG A 116 -1.73 -11.64 -19.53
C ARG A 116 -2.04 -13.11 -19.74
N TRP A 117 -2.85 -13.41 -20.74
CA TRP A 117 -3.07 -14.78 -21.18
C TRP A 117 -1.78 -15.34 -21.78
N HIS A 118 -1.39 -16.53 -21.34
CA HIS A 118 -0.19 -17.21 -21.83
C HIS A 118 -0.58 -18.47 -22.60
N GLU A 119 -0.58 -18.38 -23.94
CA GLU A 119 -1.10 -19.41 -24.83
C GLU A 119 -0.51 -20.80 -24.56
N HIS A 120 0.82 -20.92 -24.47
CA HIS A 120 1.47 -22.23 -24.25
C HIS A 120 1.16 -22.86 -22.89
N LEU A 121 0.86 -22.05 -21.87
CA LEU A 121 0.57 -22.50 -20.51
C LEU A 121 -0.94 -22.58 -20.23
N GLN A 122 -1.76 -22.09 -21.17
CA GLN A 122 -3.22 -21.97 -21.07
C GLN A 122 -3.67 -21.36 -19.73
N CYS A 123 -2.98 -20.31 -19.27
CA CYS A 123 -3.26 -19.67 -17.99
C CYS A 123 -3.07 -18.15 -18.02
N TRP A 124 -3.71 -17.46 -17.07
CA TRP A 124 -3.47 -16.05 -16.81
C TRP A 124 -2.25 -15.88 -15.90
N CYS A 125 -1.19 -15.24 -16.37
CA CYS A 125 0.02 -15.00 -15.58
C CYS A 125 0.55 -13.57 -15.70
N LEU A 126 1.26 -13.12 -14.67
CA LEU A 126 2.08 -11.91 -14.72
C LEU A 126 3.52 -12.29 -15.04
N ASN A 127 4.26 -11.36 -15.64
CA ASN A 127 5.69 -11.54 -15.89
C ASN A 127 6.49 -11.08 -14.66
N PHE A 128 6.99 -12.05 -13.89
CA PHE A 128 7.80 -11.81 -12.70
C PHE A 128 9.31 -11.83 -12.95
N HIS A 129 9.76 -11.94 -14.21
CA HIS A 129 11.20 -11.96 -14.57
C HIS A 129 12.02 -13.00 -13.77
N GLY A 130 11.45 -14.18 -13.54
CA GLY A 130 12.09 -15.25 -12.77
C GLY A 130 12.10 -15.06 -11.24
N ARG A 131 11.57 -13.94 -10.71
CA ARG A 131 11.50 -13.69 -9.26
C ARG A 131 10.45 -14.57 -8.56
N VAL A 132 9.41 -14.97 -9.29
CA VAL A 132 8.33 -15.83 -8.78
C VAL A 132 8.30 -17.11 -9.59
N THR A 133 8.41 -18.24 -8.90
CA THR A 133 8.62 -19.56 -9.52
C THR A 133 7.51 -20.54 -9.19
N VAL A 134 6.67 -20.27 -8.20
CA VAL A 134 5.59 -21.15 -7.75
C VAL A 134 4.23 -20.48 -7.98
N ALA A 135 3.30 -21.20 -8.61
CA ALA A 135 1.93 -20.73 -8.83
C ALA A 135 1.19 -20.52 -7.50
N SER A 136 0.55 -19.37 -7.33
CA SER A 136 -0.20 -19.03 -6.12
C SER A 136 -1.14 -17.85 -6.38
N VAL A 137 -2.29 -17.85 -5.71
CA VAL A 137 -3.21 -16.69 -5.66
C VAL A 137 -2.62 -15.49 -4.91
N LYS A 138 -1.47 -15.66 -4.26
CA LYS A 138 -0.70 -14.59 -3.61
C LYS A 138 0.29 -13.92 -4.58
N ASN A 139 0.42 -14.37 -5.81
CA ASN A 139 1.31 -13.76 -6.78
C ASN A 139 0.65 -12.51 -7.37
N PHE A 140 1.20 -11.32 -7.14
CA PHE A 140 0.66 -10.08 -7.68
C PHE A 140 1.74 -9.03 -7.94
N GLN A 141 1.41 -8.10 -8.84
CA GLN A 141 2.14 -6.86 -9.06
C GLN A 141 1.18 -5.69 -8.83
N LEU A 142 1.62 -4.65 -8.14
CA LEU A 142 0.93 -3.37 -8.05
C LEU A 142 1.69 -2.31 -8.84
N ALA A 143 0.96 -1.49 -9.58
CA ALA A 143 1.48 -0.33 -10.28
C ALA A 143 0.81 0.96 -9.80
N ALA A 144 1.55 2.07 -9.79
CA ALA A 144 0.97 3.37 -9.50
C ALA A 144 0.11 3.83 -10.68
N THR A 145 -1.09 4.34 -10.37
CA THR A 145 -1.89 5.07 -11.35
C THR A 145 -1.63 6.55 -11.16
N VAL A 146 -0.94 7.17 -12.11
CA VAL A 146 -0.84 8.64 -12.15
C VAL A 146 -2.18 9.16 -12.67
N GLU A 147 -2.93 9.89 -11.83
CA GLU A 147 -4.06 10.69 -12.32
C GLU A 147 -3.51 11.95 -13.00
N GLN A 148 -2.79 11.79 -14.11
CA GLN A 148 -2.44 12.90 -14.99
C GLN A 148 -3.46 12.94 -16.12
N SER A 149 -4.48 13.77 -15.91
CA SER A 149 -5.18 14.38 -17.02
C SER A 149 -4.15 15.11 -17.91
N GLN A 150 -4.07 14.68 -19.17
CA GLN A 150 -3.46 15.41 -20.29
C GLN A 150 -1.94 15.32 -20.49
N LEU A 151 -1.42 14.14 -20.84
CA LEU A 151 -0.43 14.04 -21.92
C LEU A 151 -0.42 12.61 -22.47
N GLY A 152 -0.66 12.45 -23.78
CA GLY A 152 -0.88 11.17 -24.45
C GLY A 152 0.37 10.29 -24.61
N GLY A 153 1.06 9.97 -23.52
CA GLY A 153 2.07 8.93 -23.46
C GLY A 153 1.45 7.58 -23.12
N LYS A 154 1.88 6.51 -23.80
CA LYS A 154 1.69 5.14 -23.32
C LYS A 154 2.50 5.01 -22.02
N GLU A 155 1.96 5.43 -20.89
CA GLU A 155 2.57 5.15 -19.59
C GLU A 155 2.49 3.64 -19.37
N GLU A 156 3.63 2.97 -19.50
CA GLU A 156 3.77 1.61 -19.03
C GLU A 156 3.58 1.66 -17.51
N GLU A 157 2.50 1.06 -17.01
CA GLU A 157 2.22 0.96 -15.57
C GLU A 157 3.46 0.44 -14.81
N GLU A 158 4.20 1.36 -14.20
CA GLU A 158 5.43 1.04 -13.49
C GLU A 158 5.10 0.19 -12.28
N THR A 159 5.72 -0.98 -12.19
CA THR A 159 5.52 -1.88 -11.06
C THR A 159 6.24 -1.37 -9.82
N VAL A 160 5.46 -0.94 -8.84
CA VAL A 160 5.94 -0.40 -7.55
C VAL A 160 6.09 -1.49 -6.50
N LEU A 161 5.26 -2.54 -6.56
CA LEU A 161 5.34 -3.70 -5.67
C LEU A 161 5.17 -4.98 -6.48
N GLN A 162 6.05 -5.95 -6.27
CA GLN A 162 5.94 -7.30 -6.79
C GLN A 162 6.10 -8.30 -5.64
N PHE A 163 5.11 -9.18 -5.49
CA PHE A 163 5.11 -10.21 -4.46
C PHE A 163 4.73 -11.56 -5.06
N GLY A 164 5.39 -12.63 -4.64
CA GLY A 164 5.00 -13.97 -5.05
C GLY A 164 5.80 -15.10 -4.44
N LYS A 165 5.28 -16.32 -4.63
CA LYS A 165 5.78 -17.55 -4.00
C LYS A 165 6.99 -18.11 -4.74
N VAL A 166 8.01 -18.54 -3.98
CA VAL A 166 9.21 -19.22 -4.51
C VAL A 166 9.51 -20.56 -3.84
N GLY A 167 8.89 -20.84 -2.69
CA GLY A 167 8.96 -22.12 -1.96
C GLY A 167 7.76 -22.26 -1.04
N ASP A 168 7.67 -23.32 -0.24
CA ASP A 168 6.47 -23.65 0.53
C ASP A 168 5.95 -22.50 1.41
N ASP A 169 6.84 -21.94 2.23
CA ASP A 169 6.60 -20.77 3.08
C ASP A 169 7.56 -19.63 2.75
N THR A 170 8.05 -19.58 1.51
CA THR A 170 9.04 -18.59 1.06
C THR A 170 8.49 -17.76 -0.08
N PHE A 171 8.59 -16.44 0.08
CA PHE A 171 8.08 -15.46 -0.86
C PHE A 171 9.14 -14.39 -1.15
N THR A 172 9.13 -13.85 -2.37
CA THR A 172 9.92 -12.68 -2.74
C THR A 172 9.05 -11.43 -2.67
N MET A 173 9.61 -10.33 -2.18
CA MET A 173 8.97 -9.01 -2.14
C MET A 173 9.94 -7.97 -2.69
N ASP A 174 9.62 -7.42 -3.86
CA ASP A 174 10.35 -6.34 -4.50
C ASP A 174 9.50 -5.07 -4.43
N TYR A 175 10.02 -3.99 -3.85
CA TYR A 175 9.29 -2.73 -3.72
C TYR A 175 10.14 -1.55 -4.19
N ARG A 176 9.49 -0.47 -4.61
CA ARG A 176 10.11 0.80 -4.98
C ARG A 176 9.37 1.97 -4.34
N HIS A 177 10.00 3.14 -4.39
CA HIS A 177 9.33 4.40 -4.08
C HIS A 177 8.00 4.50 -4.86
N PRO A 178 6.90 4.96 -4.24
CA PRO A 178 6.81 5.61 -2.92
C PRO A 178 6.61 4.65 -1.73
N LEU A 179 6.72 3.33 -1.91
CA LEU A 179 6.57 2.40 -0.80
C LEU A 179 7.82 2.36 0.09
N SER A 180 7.60 2.44 1.41
CA SER A 180 8.56 1.96 2.39
C SER A 180 8.47 0.43 2.51
N ALA A 181 9.52 -0.21 3.04
CA ALA A 181 9.52 -1.64 3.33
C ALA A 181 8.33 -2.05 4.23
N PHE A 182 8.00 -1.19 5.20
CA PHE A 182 6.88 -1.41 6.12
C PHE A 182 5.53 -1.45 5.39
N LEU A 183 5.26 -0.44 4.55
CA LEU A 183 4.01 -0.39 3.78
C LEU A 183 3.93 -1.55 2.79
N ALA A 184 5.01 -1.84 2.07
CA ALA A 184 5.09 -2.98 1.15
C ALA A 184 4.78 -4.30 1.88
N PHE A 185 5.39 -4.52 3.05
CA PHE A 185 5.17 -5.72 3.85
C PHE A 185 3.74 -5.82 4.38
N ALA A 186 3.17 -4.72 4.89
CA ALA A 186 1.79 -4.69 5.37
C ALA A 186 0.77 -5.02 4.26
N ILE A 187 1.00 -4.50 3.05
CA ILE A 187 0.20 -4.83 1.86
C ILE A 187 0.30 -6.33 1.52
N CYS A 188 1.51 -6.90 1.59
CA CYS A 188 1.71 -8.33 1.34
C CYS A 188 1.02 -9.19 2.39
N LEU A 189 1.09 -8.82 3.68
CA LEU A 189 0.37 -9.51 4.76
C LEU A 189 -1.15 -9.50 4.56
N ALA A 190 -1.72 -8.39 4.10
CA ALA A 190 -3.15 -8.32 3.76
C ALA A 190 -3.56 -9.35 2.69
N SER A 191 -2.62 -9.81 1.85
CA SER A 191 -2.88 -10.87 0.88
C SER A 191 -3.09 -12.24 1.52
N PHE A 192 -2.55 -12.50 2.71
CA PHE A 192 -2.66 -13.78 3.44
C PHE A 192 -3.96 -13.93 4.22
N GLY A 193 -4.65 -12.83 4.55
CA GLY A 193 -5.91 -12.87 5.30
C GLY A 193 -6.94 -13.81 4.67
N THR A 194 -7.71 -14.50 5.51
CA THR A 194 -8.86 -15.31 5.11
C THR A 194 -9.92 -14.42 4.47
N LYS A 195 -10.33 -14.78 3.24
CA LYS A 195 -11.30 -14.02 2.45
C LYS A 195 -12.55 -14.87 2.33
N LEU A 196 -13.47 -14.72 3.26
CA LEU A 196 -14.66 -15.59 3.39
C LEU A 196 -15.59 -15.55 2.17
N ALA A 197 -15.45 -14.56 1.27
CA ALA A 197 -16.24 -14.46 0.04
C ALA A 197 -15.40 -14.65 -1.25
N CYS A 198 -14.22 -15.27 -1.15
CA CYS A 198 -13.29 -15.47 -2.26
C CYS A 198 -13.01 -16.95 -2.59
N GLU A 199 -13.71 -17.90 -1.96
CA GLU A 199 -13.66 -19.32 -2.32
C GLU A 199 -14.59 -19.64 -3.49
#